data_AF-K1S7U4-F1
#
_entry.id   AF-K1S7U4-F1
#
_cell.length_a   1.000
_cell.length_b   1.000
_cell.length_c   1.000
_cell.angle_alpha   90.00
_cell.angle_beta   90.00
_cell.angle_gamma   90.00
#
_symmetry.space_group_name_H-M   'P 1'
#
loop_
_entity.id
_entity.type
_entity.pdbx_description
1 polymer ?
#
loop_
_entity_poly.entity_id
_entity_poly.type
_entity_poly.pdbx_seq_one_letter_code
_entity_poly.pdbx_strand_id
1 'polypeptide(L)'
;VTISLGDACRPGCLADATDVCQIEELVRLGELTKRAWEKDVQVMVEGPGHVPMDQIAANMKVQQTICMGAPFYVLGPLVTDIAPGYDHITAAIGGAMAAMSGAAFLCYVTPAEHLALPNLDDVKQGIIASRIAAHAADIAKGVRGARDIDDKMGDARRALDWEAQWKCAIDPETA
;
A
#
# COMPACT_ATOMS: atom_id res chain seq x y z
N VAL A 1 -10.35 -20.71 -3.15
CA VAL A 1 -10.19 -19.38 -3.77
C VAL A 1 -10.53 -18.35 -2.71
N THR A 2 -9.66 -17.35 -2.50
CA THR A 2 -9.91 -16.22 -1.60
C THR A 2 -10.68 -15.14 -2.36
N ILE A 3 -11.67 -14.51 -1.74
CA ILE A 3 -12.42 -13.40 -2.35
C ILE A 3 -11.72 -12.08 -2.00
N SER A 4 -11.45 -11.26 -3.01
CA SER A 4 -11.13 -9.85 -2.85
C SER A 4 -12.42 -9.06 -3.07
N LEU A 5 -12.94 -8.43 -2.02
CA LEU A 5 -14.16 -7.62 -2.12
C LEU A 5 -13.79 -6.22 -2.61
N GLY A 6 -14.09 -5.95 -3.88
CA GLY A 6 -13.68 -4.72 -4.59
C GLY A 6 -14.31 -3.43 -4.06
N ASP A 7 -13.58 -2.34 -4.30
CA ASP A 7 -13.89 -0.97 -3.87
C ASP A 7 -14.33 -0.09 -5.06
N ALA A 8 -15.51 -0.36 -5.59
CA ALA A 8 -16.03 0.32 -6.78
C ALA A 8 -16.31 1.81 -6.53
N CYS A 9 -16.60 2.19 -5.28
CA CYS A 9 -16.86 3.54 -4.83
C CYS A 9 -15.64 4.20 -4.17
N ARG A 10 -14.43 3.72 -4.45
CA ARG A 10 -13.20 4.37 -3.96
C ARG A 10 -13.06 5.80 -4.50
N PRO A 11 -12.45 6.72 -3.72
CA PRO A 11 -12.18 8.08 -4.18
C PRO A 11 -11.16 8.11 -5.32
N GLY A 12 -11.52 8.80 -6.41
CA GLY A 12 -10.66 9.06 -7.57
C GLY A 12 -9.96 10.43 -7.53
N CYS A 13 -10.21 11.23 -6.50
CA CYS A 13 -9.49 12.46 -6.19
C CYS A 13 -9.54 12.73 -4.69
N LEU A 14 -8.69 13.61 -4.17
CA LEU A 14 -8.64 13.91 -2.74
C LEU A 14 -9.94 14.52 -2.19
N ALA A 15 -10.71 15.23 -3.02
CA ALA A 15 -11.95 15.88 -2.59
C ALA A 15 -13.05 14.86 -2.25
N ASP A 16 -13.00 13.68 -2.86
CA ASP A 16 -13.96 12.60 -2.65
C ASP A 16 -13.52 11.63 -1.54
N ALA A 17 -12.35 11.84 -0.95
CA ALA A 17 -11.81 10.96 0.08
C ALA A 17 -12.71 10.95 1.32
N THR A 18 -13.06 9.74 1.76
CA THR A 18 -13.92 9.50 2.93
C THR A 18 -15.34 10.06 2.75
N ASP A 19 -15.82 10.14 1.52
CA ASP A 19 -17.20 10.53 1.25
C ASP A 19 -18.22 9.45 1.70
N VAL A 20 -19.50 9.80 1.60
CA VAL A 20 -20.58 8.88 2.01
C VAL A 20 -20.60 7.63 1.14
N CYS A 21 -20.34 7.76 -0.17
CA CYS A 21 -20.41 6.66 -1.12
C CYS A 21 -19.36 5.57 -0.79
N GLN A 22 -18.11 5.98 -0.55
CA GLN A 22 -17.02 5.10 -0.16
C GLN A 22 -17.35 4.35 1.15
N ILE A 23 -17.84 5.08 2.16
CA ILE A 23 -18.10 4.49 3.48
C ILE A 23 -19.32 3.57 3.45
N GLU A 24 -20.36 3.91 2.70
CA GLU A 24 -21.53 3.04 2.52
C GLU A 24 -21.15 1.73 1.82
N GLU A 25 -20.31 1.78 0.77
CA GLU A 25 -19.79 0.58 0.15
C GLU A 25 -19.03 -0.27 1.17
N LEU A 26 -18.09 0.32 1.92
CA LEU A 26 -17.29 -0.39 2.92
C LEU A 26 -18.15 -1.10 3.98
N VAL A 27 -19.27 -0.50 4.40
CA VAL A 27 -20.26 -1.16 5.29
C VAL A 27 -20.82 -2.43 4.63
N ARG A 28 -21.20 -2.36 3.35
CA ARG A 28 -21.67 -3.54 2.60
C ARG A 28 -20.57 -4.58 2.42
N LEU A 29 -19.32 -4.18 2.22
CA LEU A 29 -18.19 -5.12 2.16
C LEU A 29 -18.00 -5.83 3.51
N GLY A 30 -18.22 -5.15 4.64
CA GLY A 30 -18.24 -5.77 5.97
C GLY A 30 -19.35 -6.83 6.12
N GLU A 31 -20.56 -6.54 5.66
CA GLU A 31 -21.68 -7.50 5.63
C GLU A 31 -21.36 -8.72 4.75
N LEU A 32 -20.76 -8.49 3.57
CA LEU A 32 -20.34 -9.55 2.65
C LEU A 32 -19.19 -10.39 3.21
N THR A 33 -18.26 -9.76 3.93
CA THR A 33 -17.18 -10.46 4.66
C THR A 33 -17.76 -11.45 5.65
N LYS A 34 -18.72 -11.03 6.47
CA LYS A 34 -19.40 -11.92 7.42
C LYS A 34 -20.10 -13.09 6.72
N ARG A 35 -20.85 -12.80 5.65
CA ARG A 35 -21.56 -13.83 4.86
C ARG A 35 -20.62 -14.85 4.22
N ALA A 36 -19.41 -14.44 3.85
CA ALA A 36 -18.39 -15.33 3.30
C ALA A 36 -17.76 -16.20 4.40
N TRP A 37 -17.47 -15.62 5.56
CA TRP A 37 -16.94 -16.35 6.72
C TRP A 37 -17.92 -17.37 7.30
N GLU A 38 -19.23 -17.10 7.26
CA GLU A 38 -20.28 -18.08 7.59
C GLU A 38 -20.24 -19.34 6.69
N LYS A 39 -19.49 -19.30 5.60
CA LYS A 39 -19.28 -20.40 4.65
C LYS A 39 -17.81 -20.83 4.56
N ASP A 40 -16.98 -20.45 5.53
CA ASP A 40 -15.55 -20.74 5.59
C ASP A 40 -14.76 -20.27 4.35
N VAL A 41 -15.23 -19.20 3.69
CA VAL A 41 -14.53 -18.61 2.54
C VAL A 41 -13.60 -17.50 3.01
N GLN A 42 -12.31 -17.58 2.65
CA GLN A 42 -11.32 -16.55 2.94
C GLN A 42 -11.64 -15.24 2.21
N VAL A 43 -11.48 -14.11 2.88
CA VAL A 43 -11.79 -12.77 2.35
C VAL A 43 -10.67 -11.78 2.67
N MET A 44 -10.36 -10.91 1.72
CA MET A 44 -9.75 -9.60 1.93
C MET A 44 -10.67 -8.51 1.35
N VAL A 45 -10.54 -7.29 1.86
CA VAL A 45 -11.34 -6.13 1.42
C VAL A 45 -10.44 -5.16 0.68
N GLU A 46 -10.88 -4.66 -0.46
CA GLU A 46 -10.18 -3.61 -1.22
C GLU A 46 -10.52 -2.24 -0.66
N GLY A 47 -9.59 -1.29 -0.80
CA GLY A 47 -9.64 0.01 -0.17
C GLY A 47 -8.99 1.12 -0.99
N PRO A 48 -9.17 2.37 -0.54
CA PRO A 48 -9.22 3.54 -1.37
C PRO A 48 -7.98 3.82 -2.23
N GLY A 49 -8.22 4.63 -3.28
CA GLY A 49 -7.22 5.14 -4.21
C GLY A 49 -6.64 6.49 -3.77
N HIS A 50 -7.40 7.58 -3.84
CA HIS A 50 -6.90 8.93 -3.54
C HIS A 50 -7.32 9.38 -2.14
N VAL A 51 -6.37 9.56 -1.21
CA VAL A 51 -6.65 9.90 0.19
C VAL A 51 -5.57 10.83 0.73
N PRO A 52 -5.92 12.03 1.25
CA PRO A 52 -4.93 12.92 1.84
C PRO A 52 -4.38 12.32 3.14
N MET A 53 -3.11 12.62 3.43
CA MET A 53 -2.35 11.94 4.49
C MET A 53 -3.04 11.95 5.87
N ASP A 54 -3.73 13.03 6.21
CA ASP A 54 -4.43 13.22 7.49
C ASP A 54 -5.63 12.28 7.67
N GLN A 55 -6.13 11.68 6.59
CA GLN A 55 -7.29 10.77 6.62
C GLN A 55 -6.92 9.27 6.54
N ILE A 56 -5.68 8.93 6.21
CA ILE A 56 -5.27 7.53 5.96
C ILE A 56 -5.47 6.65 7.21
N ALA A 57 -4.95 7.08 8.36
CA ALA A 57 -5.04 6.30 9.60
C ALA A 57 -6.50 6.10 10.05
N ALA A 58 -7.36 7.10 9.82
CA ALA A 58 -8.78 7.00 10.11
C ALA A 58 -9.47 5.97 9.20
N ASN A 59 -9.22 6.02 7.88
CA ASN A 59 -9.73 5.03 6.92
C ASN A 59 -9.36 3.60 7.33
N MET A 60 -8.10 3.39 7.70
CA MET A 60 -7.62 2.10 8.19
C MET A 60 -8.38 1.61 9.43
N LYS A 61 -8.62 2.51 10.39
CA LYS A 61 -9.34 2.16 11.62
C LYS A 61 -10.82 1.84 11.35
N VAL A 62 -11.45 2.59 10.45
CA VAL A 62 -12.83 2.37 10.03
C VAL A 62 -12.96 0.98 9.39
N GLN A 63 -12.10 0.63 8.44
CA GLN A 63 -12.13 -0.69 7.82
C GLN A 63 -11.91 -1.81 8.84
N GLN A 64 -10.90 -1.70 9.70
CA GLN A 64 -10.64 -2.73 10.72
C GLN A 64 -11.86 -2.97 11.62
N THR A 65 -12.63 -1.92 11.89
CA THR A 65 -13.83 -1.99 12.74
C THR A 65 -15.01 -2.60 11.98
N ILE A 66 -15.34 -2.06 10.80
CA ILE A 66 -16.51 -2.45 10.00
C ILE A 66 -16.35 -3.84 9.40
N CYS A 67 -15.14 -4.18 8.94
CA CYS A 67 -14.82 -5.45 8.31
C CYS A 67 -14.22 -6.46 9.30
N MET A 68 -14.37 -6.24 10.62
CA MET A 68 -14.02 -7.20 11.68
C MET A 68 -12.55 -7.67 11.62
N GLY A 69 -11.64 -6.80 11.22
CA GLY A 69 -10.22 -7.11 11.08
C GLY A 69 -9.85 -7.95 9.84
N ALA A 70 -10.74 -8.09 8.85
CA ALA A 70 -10.37 -8.69 7.57
C ALA A 70 -9.15 -7.94 6.95
N PRO A 71 -8.23 -8.65 6.27
CA PRO A 71 -7.08 -8.02 5.62
C PRO A 71 -7.51 -6.93 4.65
N PHE A 72 -6.84 -5.77 4.73
CA PHE A 72 -7.13 -4.63 3.87
C PHE A 72 -6.09 -4.52 2.75
N TYR A 73 -6.57 -4.40 1.53
CA TYR A 73 -5.82 -4.32 0.29
C TYR A 73 -6.06 -2.93 -0.32
N VAL A 74 -5.05 -2.05 -0.31
CA VAL A 74 -5.23 -0.64 -0.74
C VAL A 74 -4.46 -0.34 -2.03
N LEU A 75 -4.98 0.57 -2.87
CA LEU A 75 -4.32 1.05 -4.08
C LEU A 75 -3.56 2.35 -3.82
N GLY A 76 -2.27 2.27 -3.50
CA GLY A 76 -1.52 3.41 -2.95
C GLY A 76 -1.76 3.50 -1.44
N PRO A 77 -2.50 4.50 -0.91
CA PRO A 77 -3.24 5.56 -1.62
C PRO A 77 -2.39 6.74 -2.13
N LEU A 78 -2.84 7.41 -3.19
CA LEU A 78 -2.25 8.66 -3.68
C LEU A 78 -2.57 9.80 -2.71
N VAL A 79 -1.54 10.47 -2.22
CA VAL A 79 -1.68 11.55 -1.24
C VAL A 79 -1.84 12.94 -1.86
N THR A 80 -1.73 13.03 -3.19
CA THR A 80 -1.88 14.27 -3.95
C THR A 80 -2.18 13.97 -5.42
N ASP A 81 -3.05 14.79 -6.03
CA ASP A 81 -3.55 14.57 -7.40
C ASP A 81 -2.76 15.35 -8.46
N ILE A 82 -1.74 16.11 -8.06
CA ILE A 82 -1.07 17.11 -8.92
C ILE A 82 0.27 16.64 -9.50
N ALA A 83 0.57 15.34 -9.42
CA ALA A 83 1.85 14.78 -9.86
C ALA A 83 1.70 13.59 -10.84
N PRO A 84 0.85 13.67 -11.89
CA PRO A 84 0.76 12.61 -12.89
C PRO A 84 2.13 12.38 -13.55
N GLY A 85 2.49 11.12 -13.79
CA GLY A 85 3.87 10.71 -14.15
C GLY A 85 4.73 10.32 -12.95
N TYR A 86 4.31 10.70 -11.74
CA TYR A 86 5.01 10.43 -10.48
C TYR A 86 4.09 9.77 -9.44
N ASP A 87 2.97 9.19 -9.88
CA ASP A 87 1.97 8.65 -8.96
C ASP A 87 2.46 7.43 -8.17
N HIS A 88 3.43 6.67 -8.70
CA HIS A 88 4.17 5.68 -7.92
C HIS A 88 4.83 6.27 -6.64
N ILE A 89 5.26 7.54 -6.67
CA ILE A 89 5.83 8.24 -5.50
C ILE A 89 4.72 8.70 -4.56
N THR A 90 3.68 9.35 -5.09
CA THR A 90 2.55 9.85 -4.29
C THR A 90 1.85 8.68 -3.58
N ALA A 91 1.68 7.56 -4.28
CA ALA A 91 1.12 6.32 -3.78
C ALA A 91 2.05 5.60 -2.78
N ALA A 92 3.37 5.64 -2.96
CA ALA A 92 4.31 5.05 -2.01
C ALA A 92 4.26 5.74 -0.64
N ILE A 93 4.08 7.06 -0.61
CA ILE A 93 3.92 7.83 0.64
C ILE A 93 2.67 7.36 1.38
N GLY A 94 1.52 7.35 0.70
CA GLY A 94 0.27 6.92 1.32
C GLY A 94 0.28 5.45 1.67
N GLY A 95 0.86 4.59 0.83
CA GLY A 95 0.98 3.15 1.05
C GLY A 95 1.83 2.80 2.27
N ALA A 96 2.94 3.52 2.49
CA ALA A 96 3.73 3.35 3.72
C ALA A 96 2.91 3.73 4.97
N MET A 97 2.14 4.82 4.92
CA MET A 97 1.27 5.24 6.02
C MET A 97 0.12 4.26 6.27
N ALA A 98 -0.49 3.74 5.21
CA ALA A 98 -1.58 2.77 5.28
C ALA A 98 -1.10 1.43 5.83
N ALA A 99 0.03 0.91 5.32
CA ALA A 99 0.66 -0.31 5.81
C ALA A 99 1.10 -0.17 7.27
N MET A 100 1.70 0.96 7.66
CA MET A 100 2.05 1.26 9.05
C MET A 100 0.80 1.26 9.95
N SER A 101 -0.32 1.75 9.42
CA SER A 101 -1.61 1.79 10.10
C SER A 101 -2.42 0.48 10.01
N GLY A 102 -1.86 -0.56 9.38
CA GLY A 102 -2.40 -1.92 9.40
C GLY A 102 -2.90 -2.47 8.07
N ALA A 103 -2.63 -1.81 6.93
CA ALA A 103 -2.92 -2.42 5.62
C ALA A 103 -2.08 -3.70 5.46
N ALA A 104 -2.72 -4.74 4.94
CA ALA A 104 -2.10 -6.06 4.79
C ALA A 104 -1.48 -6.26 3.41
N PHE A 105 -1.96 -5.52 2.41
CA PHE A 105 -1.49 -5.61 1.04
C PHE A 105 -1.53 -4.23 0.37
N LEU A 106 -0.49 -3.91 -0.40
CA LEU A 106 -0.41 -2.69 -1.20
C LEU A 106 -0.48 -3.06 -2.69
N CYS A 107 -1.49 -2.56 -3.39
CA CYS A 107 -1.46 -2.53 -4.85
C CYS A 107 -0.46 -1.46 -5.24
N TYR A 108 0.48 -1.84 -6.10
CA TYR A 108 1.40 -0.87 -6.67
C TYR A 108 0.70 0.13 -7.59
N VAL A 109 1.32 1.29 -7.74
CA VAL A 109 0.93 2.31 -8.71
C VAL A 109 2.16 2.58 -9.56
N THR A 110 1.98 2.69 -10.87
CA THR A 110 3.09 2.89 -11.81
C THR A 110 3.26 4.37 -12.13
N PRO A 111 4.42 4.81 -12.68
CA PRO A 111 4.56 6.15 -13.23
C PRO A 111 3.52 6.49 -14.31
N ALA A 112 3.03 5.49 -15.04
CA ALA A 112 2.05 5.63 -16.11
C ALA A 112 0.59 5.78 -15.62
N GLU A 113 0.34 5.68 -14.31
CA GLU A 113 -1.00 5.90 -13.74
C GLU A 113 -1.57 7.24 -14.23
N HIS A 114 -2.87 7.25 -14.54
CA HIS A 114 -3.59 8.39 -15.13
C HIS A 114 -3.12 8.86 -16.53
N LEU A 115 -2.12 8.19 -17.13
CA LEU A 115 -1.52 8.61 -18.41
C LEU A 115 -1.66 7.56 -19.51
N ALA A 116 -1.31 6.30 -19.22
CA ALA A 116 -1.22 5.24 -20.23
C ALA A 116 -1.19 3.84 -19.60
N LEU A 117 -1.14 2.82 -20.46
CA LEU A 117 -0.74 1.48 -20.03
C LEU A 117 0.76 1.45 -19.72
N PRO A 118 1.19 0.81 -18.62
CA PRO A 118 2.60 0.81 -18.22
C PRO A 118 3.45 -0.06 -19.15
N ASN A 119 4.68 0.38 -19.39
CA ASN A 119 5.73 -0.43 -20.00
C ASN A 119 6.52 -1.22 -18.94
N LEU A 120 7.55 -1.97 -19.36
CA LEU A 120 8.35 -2.82 -18.46
C LEU A 120 9.05 -2.02 -17.35
N ASP A 121 9.58 -0.83 -17.66
CA ASP A 121 10.24 0.03 -16.68
C ASP A 121 9.23 0.62 -15.70
N ASP A 122 8.06 1.07 -16.18
CA ASP A 122 6.98 1.56 -15.31
C ASP A 122 6.55 0.50 -14.28
N VAL A 123 6.45 -0.76 -14.72
CA VAL A 123 6.15 -1.90 -13.84
C VAL A 123 7.27 -2.08 -12.81
N LYS A 124 8.55 -2.06 -13.22
CA LYS A 124 9.69 -2.16 -12.31
C LYS A 124 9.66 -1.05 -11.27
N GLN A 125 9.51 0.22 -11.69
CA GLN A 125 9.46 1.38 -10.79
C GLN A 125 8.32 1.28 -9.78
N GLY A 126 7.12 0.89 -10.22
CA GLY A 126 5.98 0.68 -9.31
C GLY A 126 6.26 -0.40 -8.26
N ILE A 127 6.83 -1.53 -8.67
CA ILE A 127 7.14 -2.65 -7.75
C ILE A 127 8.18 -2.21 -6.72
N ILE A 128 9.24 -1.53 -7.16
CA ILE A 128 10.30 -1.05 -6.27
C ILE A 128 9.75 -0.03 -5.29
N ALA A 129 8.95 0.94 -5.75
CA ALA A 129 8.32 1.95 -4.89
C ALA A 129 7.43 1.32 -3.81
N SER A 130 6.57 0.35 -4.17
CA SER A 130 5.72 -0.34 -3.20
C SER A 130 6.49 -1.26 -2.26
N ARG A 131 7.57 -1.91 -2.71
CA ARG A 131 8.46 -2.70 -1.83
C ARG A 131 9.16 -1.81 -0.81
N ILE A 132 9.61 -0.62 -1.20
CA ILE A 132 10.18 0.38 -0.29
C ILE A 132 9.12 0.81 0.74
N ALA A 133 7.91 1.14 0.28
CA ALA A 133 6.82 1.55 1.17
C ALA A 133 6.44 0.46 2.19
N ALA A 134 6.33 -0.79 1.74
CA ALA A 134 6.03 -1.94 2.61
C ALA A 134 7.15 -2.17 3.64
N HIS A 135 8.41 -2.16 3.21
CA HIS A 135 9.57 -2.32 4.10
C HIS A 135 9.66 -1.21 5.15
N ALA A 136 9.44 0.04 4.74
CA ALA A 136 9.41 1.19 5.65
C ALA A 136 8.30 1.03 6.70
N ALA A 137 7.12 0.55 6.30
CA ALA A 137 6.02 0.26 7.21
C ALA A 137 6.33 -0.89 8.17
N ASP A 138 7.00 -1.95 7.71
CA ASP A 138 7.41 -3.08 8.56
C ASP A 138 8.42 -2.65 9.63
N ILE A 139 9.37 -1.76 9.28
CA ILE A 139 10.27 -1.14 10.26
C ILE A 139 9.46 -0.33 11.28
N ALA A 140 8.54 0.52 10.83
CA ALA A 140 7.74 1.37 11.71
C ALA A 140 6.85 0.54 12.65
N LYS A 141 6.37 -0.63 12.21
CA LYS A 141 5.60 -1.59 13.01
C LYS A 141 6.46 -2.44 13.96
N GLY A 142 7.78 -2.37 13.85
CA GLY A 142 8.69 -3.21 14.63
C GLY A 142 8.60 -4.69 14.27
N VAL A 143 8.33 -5.02 13.00
CA VAL A 143 8.32 -6.40 12.53
C VAL A 143 9.70 -7.03 12.77
N ARG A 144 9.71 -8.21 13.39
CA ARG A 144 10.95 -8.88 13.81
C ARG A 144 11.87 -9.12 12.60
N GLY A 145 13.05 -8.52 12.66
CA GLY A 145 14.11 -8.66 11.65
C GLY A 145 13.96 -7.74 10.43
N ALA A 146 12.92 -6.90 10.37
CA ALA A 146 12.73 -5.99 9.24
C ALA A 146 13.92 -5.03 9.07
N ARG A 147 14.41 -4.46 10.17
CA ARG A 147 15.53 -3.50 10.15
C ARG A 147 16.91 -4.13 9.93
N ASP A 148 17.06 -5.44 10.07
CA ASP A 148 18.37 -6.11 10.06
C ASP A 148 19.14 -5.86 8.74
N ILE A 149 18.44 -5.74 7.62
CA ILE A 149 19.06 -5.45 6.32
C ILE A 149 19.52 -3.99 6.20
N ASP A 150 18.79 -3.05 6.78
CA ASP A 150 19.16 -1.63 6.84
C ASP A 150 20.42 -1.42 7.70
N ASP A 151 20.51 -2.12 8.84
CA ASP A 151 21.68 -2.03 9.70
C ASP A 151 22.91 -2.66 9.02
N LYS A 152 22.77 -3.81 8.33
CA LYS A 152 23.83 -4.40 7.50
C LYS A 152 24.29 -3.49 6.36
N MET A 153 23.35 -2.82 5.69
CA MET A 153 23.63 -1.80 4.68
C MET A 153 24.43 -0.64 5.28
N GLY A 154 24.09 -0.20 6.50
CA GLY A 154 24.84 0.80 7.25
C GLY A 154 26.27 0.38 7.57
N ASP A 155 26.46 -0.87 8.00
CA ASP A 155 27.78 -1.44 8.27
C ASP A 155 28.64 -1.54 7.00
N ALA A 156 28.06 -1.98 5.87
CA ALA A 156 28.74 -2.05 4.58
C ALA A 156 29.20 -0.66 4.10
N ARG A 157 28.32 0.35 4.18
CA ARG A 157 28.66 1.75 3.86
C ARG A 157 29.80 2.27 4.73
N ARG A 158 29.77 1.98 6.03
CA ARG A 158 30.82 2.38 6.98
C ARG A 158 32.17 1.74 6.64
N ALA A 159 32.16 0.49 6.19
CA ALA A 159 33.36 -0.24 5.78
C ALA A 159 33.85 0.11 4.35
N LEU A 160 33.10 0.92 3.61
CA LEU A 160 33.31 1.17 2.17
C LEU A 160 33.30 -0.13 1.33
N ASP A 161 32.52 -1.13 1.77
CA ASP A 161 32.35 -2.41 1.07
C ASP A 161 31.17 -2.29 0.09
N TRP A 162 31.49 -1.90 -1.15
CA TRP A 162 30.50 -1.70 -2.21
C TRP A 162 29.76 -2.99 -2.58
N GLU A 163 30.43 -4.14 -2.61
CA GLU A 163 29.77 -5.40 -2.96
C GLU A 163 28.76 -5.82 -1.90
N ALA A 164 29.10 -5.66 -0.61
CA ALA A 164 28.16 -5.91 0.48
C ALA A 164 27.00 -4.91 0.47
N GLN A 165 27.28 -3.65 0.14
CA GLN A 165 26.27 -2.60 0.01
C GLN A 165 25.24 -2.96 -1.06
N TRP A 166 25.67 -3.30 -2.28
CA TRP A 166 24.77 -3.66 -3.38
C TRP A 166 23.91 -4.88 -3.07
N LYS A 167 24.49 -5.91 -2.43
CA LYS A 167 23.74 -7.11 -2.00
C LYS A 167 22.62 -6.82 -1.02
N CYS A 168 22.67 -5.70 -0.29
CA CYS A 168 21.63 -5.28 0.63
C CYS A 168 20.54 -4.41 -0.03
N ALA A 169 20.76 -3.90 -1.24
CA ALA A 169 19.81 -3.03 -1.91
C ALA A 169 18.55 -3.78 -2.36
N ILE A 170 17.40 -3.09 -2.38
CA ILE A 170 16.14 -3.63 -2.90
C ILE A 170 16.24 -3.92 -4.41
N ASP A 171 17.07 -3.14 -5.12
CA ASP A 171 17.41 -3.29 -6.53
C ASP A 171 18.94 -3.19 -6.74
N PRO A 172 19.68 -4.31 -6.60
CA PRO A 172 21.14 -4.33 -6.72
C PRO A 172 21.68 -3.98 -8.10
N GLU A 173 20.89 -4.13 -9.17
CA GLU A 173 21.36 -3.83 -10.53
C GLU A 173 21.42 -2.32 -10.81
N THR A 174 20.59 -1.54 -10.10
CA THR A 174 20.56 -0.08 -10.22
C THR A 174 21.54 0.63 -9.28
N ALA A 175 21.87 0.01 -8.14
CA ALA A 175 22.80 0.54 -7.13
C ALA A 175 24.28 0.37 -7.51
#